data_AF-A0A061RJ15-F1
#
_entry.id   AF-A0A061RJ15-F1
#
_cell.length_a   1.000
_cell.length_b   1.000
_cell.length_c   1.000
_cell.angle_alpha   90.00
_cell.angle_beta   90.00
_cell.angle_gamma   90.00
#
_symmetry.space_group_name_H-M   'P 1'
#
loop_
_entity.id
_entity.type
_entity.pdbx_description
1 polymer ?
#
loop_
_entity_poly.entity_id
_entity_poly.type
_entity_poly.pdbx_seq_one_letter_code
_entity_poly.pdbx_strand_id
1 'polypeptide(L)'
;MLLFDSSHCETSFSFARSYNFILKTSKSIIQRRALQRGLSSKVLKRKANKTTRDFRSFPLSNFPKKFPATAIDMAENSSTLVPAINGEAPESTDFANYFCTYAYIYHQKDMLEDHKRTGAYFNSVMQNQKQFQGKVVLDVGTGSGILAVFAAKAGAKKVYAVEATDMAKYARSVVESNGLSDVVTVIQGMVESIKIPEPVDIIISEWMGYFLLRESMLDSVLLSRDRFLAPGGAMYPSHARMYFCPIRTNAASQRREEYSGTMQGWRDFQADVQEFYDVDLSCLSKPFEKEQRDYYLDAAAWQDVHPSQVVGQPVCFKSYDLHKVQIQDIQVRHI
;
A
#
# COMPACT_ATOMS: atom_id res chain seq x y z
N MET A 1 -28.16 2.17 -1.91
CA MET A 1 -27.88 0.92 -2.66
C MET A 1 -27.65 1.34 -4.10
N LEU A 2 -26.38 1.43 -4.52
CA LEU A 2 -26.02 1.72 -5.90
C LEU A 2 -25.23 0.48 -6.37
N LEU A 3 -25.93 -0.43 -7.05
CA LEU A 3 -25.34 -1.52 -7.81
C LEU A 3 -25.01 -0.96 -9.18
N PHE A 4 -23.74 -0.90 -9.60
CA PHE A 4 -23.43 -0.51 -10.97
C PHE A 4 -22.30 -1.30 -11.62
N ASP A 5 -22.58 -1.51 -12.90
CA ASP A 5 -21.99 -2.33 -13.95
C ASP A 5 -20.51 -2.02 -14.23
N SER A 6 -19.74 -3.07 -14.50
CA SER A 6 -18.30 -3.05 -14.72
C SER A 6 -17.97 -3.38 -16.17
N SER A 7 -18.25 -2.44 -17.08
CA SER A 7 -17.66 -2.46 -18.42
C SER A 7 -16.73 -1.27 -18.57
N HIS A 8 -15.42 -1.57 -18.52
CA HIS A 8 -14.27 -0.72 -18.86
C HIS A 8 -13.65 0.08 -17.70
N CYS A 9 -12.67 -0.53 -17.02
CA CYS A 9 -11.62 0.18 -16.31
C CYS A 9 -10.38 -0.72 -16.18
N GLU A 10 -9.57 -0.82 -17.23
CA GLU A 10 -8.22 -1.37 -17.13
C GLU A 10 -7.29 -0.23 -16.69
N THR A 11 -6.81 -0.23 -15.42
CA THR A 11 -5.48 0.28 -15.03
C THR A 11 -5.28 0.20 -13.52
N SER A 12 -4.59 -0.84 -13.04
CA SER A 12 -3.92 -0.86 -11.72
C SER A 12 -2.74 -1.83 -11.80
N PHE A 13 -1.59 -1.34 -12.28
CA PHE A 13 -0.46 -2.19 -12.67
C PHE A 13 0.85 -1.49 -12.35
N SER A 14 1.35 -1.58 -11.11
CA SER A 14 2.60 -0.91 -10.73
C SER A 14 3.64 -1.80 -10.07
N PHE A 15 3.30 -2.58 -9.04
CA PHE A 15 4.32 -3.34 -8.31
C PHE A 15 4.94 -4.49 -9.15
N ALA A 16 4.10 -5.27 -9.82
CA ALA A 16 4.56 -6.35 -10.70
C ALA A 16 5.18 -5.87 -12.01
N ARG A 17 4.85 -4.64 -12.46
CA ARG A 17 5.39 -4.05 -13.69
C ARG A 17 6.78 -3.47 -13.48
N SER A 18 7.07 -2.81 -12.37
CA SER A 18 8.41 -2.27 -12.10
C SER A 18 9.47 -3.38 -11.99
N TYR A 19 9.14 -4.48 -11.30
CA TYR A 19 10.05 -5.63 -11.18
C TYR A 19 10.26 -6.36 -12.52
N ASN A 20 9.16 -6.61 -13.26
CA ASN A 20 9.25 -7.24 -14.60
C ASN A 20 9.83 -6.31 -15.68
N PHE A 21 9.67 -5.00 -15.58
CA PHE A 21 10.25 -4.02 -16.49
C PHE A 21 11.76 -3.96 -16.29
N ILE A 22 12.26 -3.93 -15.05
CA ILE A 22 13.70 -4.01 -14.77
C ILE A 22 14.30 -5.31 -15.33
N LEU A 23 13.63 -6.45 -15.12
CA LEU A 23 14.09 -7.76 -15.63
C LEU A 23 14.01 -7.89 -17.17
N LYS A 24 12.95 -7.37 -17.80
CA LYS A 24 12.80 -7.36 -19.28
C LYS A 24 13.72 -6.36 -19.96
N THR A 25 14.00 -5.22 -19.33
CA THR A 25 14.93 -4.21 -19.87
C THR A 25 16.36 -4.75 -19.83
N SER A 26 16.76 -5.44 -18.76
CA SER A 26 18.06 -6.13 -18.68
C SER A 26 18.21 -7.26 -19.70
N LYS A 27 17.18 -8.10 -19.90
CA LYS A 27 17.21 -9.16 -20.93
C LYS A 27 17.21 -8.61 -22.36
N SER A 28 16.45 -7.54 -22.62
CA SER A 28 16.35 -6.94 -23.97
C SER A 28 17.59 -6.13 -24.36
N ILE A 29 18.29 -5.47 -23.42
CA ILE A 29 19.57 -4.78 -23.68
C ILE A 29 20.68 -5.79 -24.03
N ILE A 30 20.71 -6.94 -23.35
CA ILE A 30 21.68 -8.02 -23.62
C ILE A 30 21.39 -8.68 -24.98
N GLN A 31 20.13 -8.94 -25.32
CA GLN A 31 19.76 -9.49 -26.64
C GLN A 31 19.96 -8.50 -27.79
N ARG A 32 19.64 -7.20 -27.62
CA ARG A 32 19.86 -6.17 -28.65
C ARG A 32 21.34 -5.93 -28.95
N ARG A 33 22.21 -5.98 -27.93
CA ARG A 33 23.68 -5.90 -28.12
C ARG A 33 24.29 -7.14 -28.76
N ALA A 34 23.67 -8.31 -28.61
CA ALA A 34 24.08 -9.55 -29.28
C ALA A 34 23.66 -9.59 -30.76
N LEU A 35 22.47 -9.06 -31.09
CA LEU A 35 21.96 -9.00 -32.47
C LEU A 35 22.71 -7.95 -33.34
N GLN A 36 23.11 -6.81 -32.77
CA GLN A 36 23.90 -5.77 -33.45
C GLN A 36 25.32 -6.20 -33.83
N ARG A 37 25.81 -7.35 -33.34
CA ARG A 37 27.18 -7.85 -33.58
C ARG A 37 27.25 -9.16 -34.37
N GLY A 38 26.13 -9.65 -34.91
CA GLY A 38 26.11 -10.76 -35.89
C GLY A 38 26.67 -12.11 -35.40
N LEU A 39 26.62 -12.40 -34.09
CA LEU A 39 27.25 -13.61 -33.52
C LEU A 39 26.25 -14.76 -33.37
N SER A 40 26.58 -15.92 -33.97
CA SER A 40 25.79 -17.16 -33.92
C SER A 40 25.78 -17.84 -32.54
N SER A 41 24.65 -18.48 -32.22
CA SER A 41 24.28 -19.06 -30.91
C SER A 41 25.26 -20.09 -30.33
N LYS A 42 26.13 -20.70 -31.16
CA LYS A 42 27.13 -21.68 -30.72
C LYS A 42 28.36 -21.05 -30.02
N VAL A 43 28.64 -19.75 -30.21
CA VAL A 43 29.78 -19.07 -29.57
C VAL A 43 29.46 -18.56 -28.15
N LEU A 44 28.19 -18.28 -27.87
CA LEU A 44 27.71 -17.80 -26.56
C LEU A 44 27.84 -18.84 -25.44
N LYS A 45 27.58 -20.13 -25.73
CA LYS A 45 27.72 -21.21 -24.74
C LYS A 45 29.18 -21.50 -24.32
N ARG A 46 30.18 -21.21 -25.17
CA ARG A 46 31.60 -21.45 -24.86
C ARG A 46 32.29 -20.31 -24.10
N LYS A 47 31.78 -19.06 -24.15
CA LYS A 47 32.37 -17.93 -23.40
C LYS A 47 31.86 -17.80 -21.96
N ALA A 48 30.63 -18.23 -21.66
CA ALA A 48 30.10 -18.21 -20.30
C ALA A 48 30.91 -19.10 -19.32
N ASN A 49 31.41 -20.25 -19.79
CA ASN A 49 32.20 -21.18 -18.97
C ASN A 49 33.68 -20.79 -18.77
N LYS A 50 34.17 -19.70 -19.38
CA LYS A 50 35.56 -19.23 -19.18
C LYS A 50 35.65 -18.07 -18.18
N THR A 51 34.56 -17.34 -17.93
CA THR A 51 34.56 -16.15 -17.04
C THR A 51 34.36 -16.49 -15.56
N THR A 52 33.91 -17.70 -15.22
CA THR A 52 33.78 -18.17 -13.83
C THR A 52 35.12 -18.51 -13.15
N ARG A 53 36.23 -18.54 -13.89
CA ARG A 53 37.55 -18.89 -13.35
C ARG A 53 38.42 -17.69 -12.92
N ASP A 54 38.00 -16.45 -13.18
CA ASP A 54 38.81 -15.24 -12.95
C ASP A 54 38.37 -14.37 -11.74
N PHE A 55 37.40 -14.82 -10.94
CA PHE A 55 36.95 -14.10 -9.74
C PHE A 55 37.87 -14.23 -8.52
N ARG A 56 39.02 -14.91 -8.63
CA ARG A 56 39.97 -15.11 -7.51
C ARG A 56 41.09 -14.06 -7.42
N SER A 57 41.13 -13.04 -8.28
CA SER A 57 42.28 -12.10 -8.34
C SER A 57 41.94 -10.61 -8.42
N PHE A 58 40.82 -10.15 -7.84
CA PHE A 58 40.53 -8.71 -7.75
C PHE A 58 41.12 -8.10 -6.46
N PRO A 59 42.01 -7.08 -6.52
CA PRO A 59 42.57 -6.45 -5.33
C PRO A 59 41.55 -5.52 -4.65
N LEU A 60 41.45 -5.61 -3.32
CA LEU A 60 40.54 -4.84 -2.46
C LEU A 60 40.84 -3.32 -2.35
N SER A 61 41.79 -2.78 -3.11
CA SER A 61 42.25 -1.39 -2.98
C SER A 61 41.44 -0.35 -3.77
N ASN A 62 40.40 -0.74 -4.52
CA ASN A 62 39.67 0.14 -5.43
C ASN A 62 38.23 0.49 -5.01
N PHE A 63 37.84 0.27 -3.75
CA PHE A 63 36.56 0.78 -3.24
C PHE A 63 36.67 2.27 -2.85
N PRO A 64 35.76 3.14 -3.33
CA PRO A 64 35.72 4.54 -2.91
C PRO A 64 35.35 4.65 -1.41
N LYS A 65 36.12 5.43 -0.65
CA LYS A 65 36.04 5.53 0.83
C LYS A 65 34.95 6.47 1.39
N LYS A 66 34.00 6.99 0.61
CA LYS A 66 32.87 7.79 1.15
C LYS A 66 31.61 7.64 0.30
N PHE A 67 30.52 7.20 0.94
CA PHE A 67 29.15 7.29 0.44
C PHE A 67 28.54 8.66 0.87
N PRO A 68 27.61 9.24 0.08
CA PRO A 68 26.93 10.49 0.45
C PRO A 68 25.99 10.27 1.64
N ALA A 69 26.04 11.19 2.61
CA ALA A 69 25.51 11.06 3.97
C ALA A 69 23.99 11.28 4.14
N THR A 70 23.18 11.25 3.08
CA THR A 70 21.75 11.66 3.19
C THR A 70 20.78 10.52 3.49
N ALA A 71 21.17 9.26 3.27
CA ALA A 71 20.32 8.10 3.59
C ALA A 71 20.56 7.53 5.01
N ILE A 72 21.70 7.86 5.62
CA ILE A 72 22.10 7.37 6.94
C ILE A 72 21.46 8.23 8.05
N ASP A 73 21.40 9.55 7.87
CA ASP A 73 20.80 10.48 8.84
C ASP A 73 19.30 10.23 9.10
N MET A 74 18.54 9.75 8.10
CA MET A 74 17.11 9.44 8.26
C MET A 74 16.86 8.14 9.02
N ALA A 75 17.78 7.17 8.94
CA ALA A 75 17.69 5.91 9.68
C ALA A 75 18.10 6.08 11.14
N GLU A 76 19.14 6.89 11.41
CA GLU A 76 19.66 7.11 12.76
C GLU A 76 18.66 7.87 13.66
N ASN A 77 17.91 8.83 13.13
CA ASN A 77 16.92 9.60 13.91
C ASN A 77 15.63 8.84 14.27
N SER A 78 15.33 7.70 13.64
CA SER A 78 14.16 6.89 14.02
C SER A 78 14.47 5.91 15.17
N SER A 79 15.75 5.64 15.42
CA SER A 79 16.20 4.59 16.33
C SER A 79 16.22 4.99 17.81
N THR A 80 16.06 6.28 18.13
CA THR A 80 16.25 6.81 19.50
C THR A 80 14.97 6.91 20.34
N LEU A 81 13.81 6.44 19.86
CA LEU A 81 12.54 6.65 20.57
C LEU A 81 11.95 5.49 21.38
N VAL A 82 12.47 4.24 21.35
CA VAL A 82 11.94 3.18 22.24
C VAL A 82 12.98 2.10 22.57
N PRO A 83 13.13 1.65 23.83
CA PRO A 83 13.94 0.47 24.15
C PRO A 83 13.25 -0.80 23.67
N ALA A 84 13.95 -1.62 22.88
CA ALA A 84 13.49 -2.94 22.48
C ALA A 84 13.49 -3.89 23.68
N ILE A 85 12.32 -4.41 24.05
CA ILE A 85 12.18 -5.51 25.00
C ILE A 85 11.68 -6.72 24.19
N ASN A 86 12.54 -7.75 24.08
CA ASN A 86 12.24 -9.13 23.67
C ASN A 86 12.26 -9.57 22.19
N GLY A 87 13.21 -9.09 21.37
CA GLY A 87 13.73 -9.90 20.24
C GLY A 87 12.75 -10.37 19.14
N GLU A 88 11.52 -9.85 19.10
CA GLU A 88 10.61 -9.99 17.96
C GLU A 88 10.90 -8.88 16.93
N ALA A 89 10.77 -9.21 15.64
CA ALA A 89 10.89 -8.23 14.57
C ALA A 89 9.78 -7.17 14.72
N PRO A 90 10.10 -5.87 14.63
CA PRO A 90 9.25 -4.84 15.22
C PRO A 90 8.06 -4.45 14.33
N GLU A 91 6.95 -4.09 14.97
CA GLU A 91 5.81 -3.36 14.37
C GLU A 91 6.24 -2.04 13.68
N SER A 92 7.44 -1.53 13.98
CA SER A 92 7.97 -0.27 13.45
C SER A 92 8.34 -0.31 11.96
N THR A 93 8.73 -1.47 11.42
CA THR A 93 9.07 -1.58 9.99
C THR A 93 7.85 -1.50 9.08
N ASP A 94 6.72 -2.09 9.48
CA ASP A 94 5.49 -2.03 8.68
C ASP A 94 4.87 -0.63 8.70
N PHE A 95 4.93 0.05 9.86
CA PHE A 95 4.49 1.43 9.98
C PHE A 95 5.38 2.38 9.15
N ALA A 96 6.70 2.22 9.20
CA ALA A 96 7.62 3.00 8.38
C ALA A 96 7.43 2.72 6.88
N ASN A 97 7.22 1.46 6.49
CA ASN A 97 6.94 1.09 5.11
C ASN A 97 5.61 1.69 4.62
N TYR A 98 4.57 1.65 5.46
CA TYR A 98 3.28 2.29 5.19
C TYR A 98 3.49 3.78 4.87
N PHE A 99 4.01 4.58 5.80
CA PHE A 99 4.18 6.03 5.59
C PHE A 99 5.15 6.37 4.45
N CYS A 100 6.18 5.55 4.24
CA CYS A 100 7.11 5.72 3.12
C CYS A 100 6.36 5.70 1.78
N THR A 101 5.41 4.77 1.60
CA THR A 101 4.63 4.69 0.34
C THR A 101 3.74 5.92 0.13
N TYR A 102 3.05 6.41 1.15
CA TYR A 102 2.14 7.56 1.02
C TYR A 102 2.83 8.91 0.84
N ALA A 103 4.13 8.99 1.14
CA ALA A 103 4.95 10.18 0.88
C ALA A 103 5.22 10.42 -0.61
N TYR A 104 5.01 9.43 -1.49
CA TYR A 104 5.24 9.57 -2.93
C TYR A 104 3.99 10.06 -3.67
N ILE A 105 4.16 11.14 -4.46
CA ILE A 105 3.14 11.65 -5.39
C ILE A 105 2.61 10.55 -6.31
N TYR A 106 3.47 9.61 -6.71
CA TYR A 106 3.10 8.47 -7.54
C TYR A 106 1.95 7.65 -6.92
N HIS A 107 2.04 7.31 -5.64
CA HIS A 107 0.98 6.55 -4.95
C HIS A 107 -0.27 7.38 -4.70
N GLN A 108 -0.11 8.68 -4.41
CA GLN A 108 -1.23 9.61 -4.31
C GLN A 108 -2.01 9.71 -5.63
N LYS A 109 -1.29 9.78 -6.77
CA LYS A 109 -1.89 9.78 -8.11
C LYS A 109 -2.70 8.50 -8.36
N ASP A 110 -2.15 7.32 -8.04
CA ASP A 110 -2.86 6.05 -8.25
C ASP A 110 -4.24 6.06 -7.55
N MET A 111 -4.33 6.61 -6.34
CA MET A 111 -5.59 6.76 -5.62
C MET A 111 -6.52 7.84 -6.23
N LEU A 112 -5.97 8.93 -6.74
CA LEU A 112 -6.74 10.04 -7.34
C LEU A 112 -7.31 9.70 -8.73
N GLU A 113 -6.65 8.82 -9.48
CA GLU A 113 -7.12 8.32 -10.78
C GLU A 113 -8.32 7.37 -10.66
N ASP A 114 -8.56 6.80 -9.47
CA ASP A 114 -9.82 6.13 -9.19
C ASP A 114 -10.96 7.15 -9.12
N HIS A 115 -11.59 7.37 -10.27
CA HIS A 115 -12.72 8.28 -10.43
C HIS A 115 -13.97 7.81 -9.67
N LYS A 116 -14.12 6.51 -9.38
CA LYS A 116 -15.24 6.01 -8.58
C LYS A 116 -15.05 6.39 -7.12
N ARG A 117 -13.86 6.14 -6.57
CA ARG A 117 -13.45 6.57 -5.22
C ARG A 117 -13.53 8.09 -5.08
N THR A 118 -12.75 8.82 -5.88
CA THR A 118 -12.63 10.27 -5.76
C THR A 118 -13.96 10.97 -6.08
N GLY A 119 -14.71 10.47 -7.08
CA GLY A 119 -16.03 10.97 -7.44
C GLY A 119 -17.08 10.75 -6.34
N ALA A 120 -17.03 9.61 -5.63
CA ALA A 120 -17.92 9.36 -4.49
C ALA A 120 -17.69 10.38 -3.36
N TYR A 121 -16.42 10.64 -3.00
CA TYR A 121 -16.09 11.68 -2.02
C TYR A 121 -16.50 13.07 -2.47
N PHE A 122 -16.16 13.45 -3.71
CA PHE A 122 -16.57 14.73 -4.29
C PHE A 122 -18.09 14.93 -4.22
N ASN A 123 -18.86 13.93 -4.66
CA ASN A 123 -20.31 13.97 -4.62
C ASN A 123 -20.85 14.01 -3.19
N SER A 124 -20.25 13.25 -2.26
CA SER A 124 -20.68 13.23 -0.85
C SER A 124 -20.58 14.63 -0.22
N VAL A 125 -19.56 15.40 -0.57
CA VAL A 125 -19.36 16.77 -0.09
C VAL A 125 -20.25 17.75 -0.86
N MET A 126 -20.18 17.73 -2.19
CA MET A 126 -20.86 18.72 -3.06
C MET A 126 -22.38 18.59 -3.07
N GLN A 127 -22.93 17.39 -2.91
CA GLN A 127 -24.37 17.21 -2.79
C GLN A 127 -24.89 17.54 -1.38
N ASN A 128 -23.99 17.67 -0.40
CA ASN A 128 -24.32 18.02 0.99
C ASN A 128 -23.70 19.36 1.41
N GLN A 129 -23.44 20.29 0.48
CA GLN A 129 -22.79 21.60 0.77
C GLN A 129 -23.39 22.33 1.98
N LYS A 130 -24.72 22.28 2.15
CA LYS A 130 -25.41 22.89 3.30
C LYS A 130 -24.91 22.38 4.66
N GLN A 131 -24.43 21.14 4.72
CA GLN A 131 -23.82 20.58 5.93
C GLN A 131 -22.42 21.13 6.17
N PHE A 132 -21.67 21.49 5.13
CA PHE A 132 -20.31 22.02 5.21
C PHE A 132 -20.27 23.54 5.39
N GLN A 133 -21.27 24.27 4.90
CA GLN A 133 -21.29 25.73 4.90
C GLN A 133 -21.14 26.31 6.32
N GLY A 134 -20.11 27.12 6.52
CA GLY A 134 -19.82 27.76 7.80
C GLY A 134 -19.29 26.82 8.89
N LYS A 135 -19.00 25.55 8.55
CA LYS A 135 -18.53 24.53 9.51
C LYS A 135 -17.02 24.41 9.59
N VAL A 136 -16.55 23.89 10.72
CA VAL A 136 -15.15 23.51 10.93
C VAL A 136 -14.99 22.02 10.61
N VAL A 137 -14.03 21.70 9.73
CA VAL A 137 -13.83 20.34 9.21
C VAL A 137 -12.43 19.84 9.58
N LEU A 138 -12.30 18.57 9.94
CA LEU A 138 -11.03 17.86 10.06
C LEU A 138 -10.93 16.81 8.96
N ASP A 139 -9.87 16.89 8.16
CA ASP A 139 -9.47 15.88 7.17
C ASP A 139 -8.31 15.05 7.74
N VAL A 140 -8.57 13.78 8.06
CA VAL A 140 -7.60 12.88 8.70
C VAL A 140 -6.89 12.05 7.63
N GLY A 141 -5.57 12.22 7.51
CA GLY A 141 -4.76 11.61 6.46
C GLY A 141 -5.02 12.30 5.11
N THR A 142 -4.84 13.62 5.08
CA THR A 142 -5.24 14.44 3.93
C THR A 142 -4.47 14.08 2.64
N GLY A 143 -3.30 13.45 2.74
CA GLY A 143 -2.47 13.07 1.60
C GLY A 143 -2.16 14.28 0.74
N SER A 144 -2.70 14.31 -0.49
CA SER A 144 -2.58 15.43 -1.42
C SER A 144 -3.39 16.69 -1.08
N GLY A 145 -4.28 16.66 -0.09
CA GLY A 145 -5.16 17.77 0.26
C GLY A 145 -6.51 17.78 -0.46
N ILE A 146 -6.83 16.77 -1.27
CA ILE A 146 -7.98 16.81 -2.17
C ILE A 146 -9.32 16.91 -1.44
N LEU A 147 -9.51 16.18 -0.33
CA LEU A 147 -10.76 16.19 0.43
C LEU A 147 -10.92 17.49 1.21
N ALA A 148 -9.83 18.01 1.78
CA ALA A 148 -9.80 19.34 2.37
C ALA A 148 -10.18 20.44 1.37
N VAL A 149 -9.71 20.36 0.12
CA VAL A 149 -10.11 21.27 -0.96
C VAL A 149 -11.60 21.14 -1.28
N PHE A 150 -12.15 19.92 -1.32
CA PHE A 150 -13.60 19.73 -1.51
C PHE A 150 -14.40 20.37 -0.39
N ALA A 151 -14.03 20.13 0.88
CA ALA A 151 -14.70 20.71 2.03
C ALA A 151 -14.67 22.26 2.01
N ALA A 152 -13.51 22.85 1.68
CA ALA A 152 -13.37 24.30 1.55
C ALA A 152 -14.23 24.86 0.41
N LYS A 153 -14.24 24.22 -0.77
CA LYS A 153 -15.09 24.60 -1.91
C LYS A 153 -16.59 24.46 -1.61
N ALA A 154 -16.96 23.59 -0.68
CA ALA A 154 -18.33 23.44 -0.19
C ALA A 154 -18.74 24.51 0.84
N GLY A 155 -17.86 25.46 1.15
CA GLY A 155 -18.14 26.59 2.03
C GLY A 155 -17.78 26.37 3.49
N ALA A 156 -16.93 25.38 3.81
CA ALA A 156 -16.38 25.23 5.16
C ALA A 156 -15.74 26.55 5.63
N LYS A 157 -16.01 26.93 6.89
CA LYS A 157 -15.40 28.10 7.53
C LYS A 157 -13.90 27.89 7.72
N LYS A 158 -13.52 26.66 8.11
CA LYS A 158 -12.14 26.27 8.37
C LYS A 158 -11.98 24.78 8.11
N VAL A 159 -10.85 24.38 7.53
CA VAL A 159 -10.48 22.97 7.39
C VAL A 159 -9.09 22.74 7.99
N TYR A 160 -8.98 21.80 8.92
CA TYR A 160 -7.72 21.26 9.40
C TYR A 160 -7.39 20.01 8.61
N ALA A 161 -6.33 20.05 7.82
CA ALA A 161 -5.91 18.95 6.96
C ALA A 161 -4.65 18.32 7.55
N VAL A 162 -4.77 17.15 8.16
CA VAL A 162 -3.68 16.49 8.91
C VAL A 162 -3.05 15.42 8.04
N GLU A 163 -1.73 15.47 7.87
CA GLU A 163 -0.95 14.48 7.12
C GLU A 163 0.35 14.19 7.86
N ALA A 164 0.65 12.92 8.09
CA ALA A 164 1.83 12.51 8.84
C ALA A 164 3.12 12.64 8.04
N THR A 165 3.06 12.37 6.74
CA THR A 165 4.23 12.31 5.86
C THR A 165 4.64 13.68 5.32
N ASP A 166 5.75 13.68 4.57
CA ASP A 166 6.18 14.83 3.78
C ASP A 166 5.21 15.21 2.64
N MET A 167 4.18 14.40 2.38
CA MET A 167 3.10 14.76 1.45
C MET A 167 2.37 16.03 1.88
N ALA A 168 2.39 16.36 3.18
CA ALA A 168 1.87 17.62 3.72
C ALA A 168 2.45 18.87 3.03
N LYS A 169 3.72 18.81 2.56
CA LYS A 169 4.35 19.91 1.81
C LYS A 169 3.62 20.16 0.49
N TYR A 170 3.28 19.09 -0.23
CA TYR A 170 2.56 19.17 -1.49
C TYR A 170 1.07 19.52 -1.29
N ALA A 171 0.45 19.03 -0.21
CA ALA A 171 -0.91 19.44 0.15
C ALA A 171 -1.01 20.96 0.37
N ARG A 172 -0.02 21.58 1.02
CA ARG A 172 0.05 23.05 1.14
C ARG A 172 0.10 23.73 -0.22
N SER A 173 0.95 23.24 -1.13
CA SER A 173 1.04 23.79 -2.49
C SER A 173 -0.28 23.65 -3.28
N VAL A 174 -1.00 22.54 -3.10
CA VAL A 174 -2.33 22.32 -3.72
C VAL A 174 -3.34 23.32 -3.17
N VAL A 175 -3.40 23.51 -1.85
CA VAL A 175 -4.27 24.48 -1.17
C VAL A 175 -3.98 25.90 -1.65
N GLU A 176 -2.70 26.29 -1.68
CA GLU A 176 -2.26 27.62 -2.10
C GLU A 176 -2.60 27.88 -3.57
N SER A 177 -2.32 26.93 -4.45
CA SER A 177 -2.60 27.05 -5.90
C SER A 177 -4.10 27.13 -6.21
N ASN A 178 -4.96 26.70 -5.29
CA ASN A 178 -6.42 26.82 -5.40
C ASN A 178 -6.98 28.08 -4.71
N GLY A 179 -6.13 28.93 -4.12
CA GLY A 179 -6.56 30.15 -3.42
C GLY A 179 -7.32 29.87 -2.13
N LEU A 180 -7.01 28.76 -1.44
CA LEU A 180 -7.76 28.29 -0.26
C LEU A 180 -6.96 28.39 1.05
N SER A 181 -5.80 29.06 1.05
CA SER A 181 -4.90 29.16 2.21
C SER A 181 -5.54 29.80 3.45
N ASP A 182 -6.53 30.68 3.26
CA ASP A 182 -7.24 31.32 4.38
C ASP A 182 -8.17 30.33 5.10
N VAL A 183 -8.71 29.35 4.36
CA VAL A 183 -9.70 28.38 4.84
C VAL A 183 -9.02 27.09 5.31
N VAL A 184 -8.07 26.55 4.55
CA VAL A 184 -7.44 25.25 4.81
C VAL A 184 -6.08 25.44 5.49
N THR A 185 -5.91 24.81 6.65
CA THR A 185 -4.62 24.76 7.37
C THR A 185 -4.10 23.34 7.36
N VAL A 186 -2.99 23.12 6.65
CA VAL A 186 -2.33 21.81 6.56
C VAL A 186 -1.34 21.65 7.71
N ILE A 187 -1.57 20.64 8.54
CA ILE A 187 -0.76 20.28 9.71
C ILE A 187 0.02 19.02 9.37
N GLN A 188 1.36 19.11 9.43
CA GLN A 188 2.20 17.93 9.26
C GLN A 188 2.43 17.26 10.63
N GLY A 189 1.99 16.01 10.77
CA GLY A 189 2.13 15.23 12.00
C GLY A 189 1.11 14.11 12.13
N MET A 190 1.36 13.20 13.08
CA MET A 190 0.45 12.12 13.43
C MET A 190 -0.79 12.69 14.13
N VAL A 191 -2.00 12.28 13.74
CA VAL A 191 -3.23 12.84 14.32
C VAL A 191 -3.35 12.56 15.82
N GLU A 192 -2.70 11.50 16.29
CA GLU A 192 -2.55 11.09 17.68
C GLU A 192 -1.78 12.13 18.51
N SER A 193 -0.80 12.83 17.92
CA SER A 193 0.09 13.75 18.64
C SER A 193 -0.21 15.23 18.40
N ILE A 194 -0.95 15.57 17.34
CA ILE A 194 -1.33 16.96 17.05
C ILE A 194 -2.43 17.46 17.98
N LYS A 195 -2.55 18.80 18.03
CA LYS A 195 -3.62 19.52 18.71
C LYS A 195 -4.41 20.32 17.67
N ILE A 196 -5.73 20.19 17.72
CA ILE A 196 -6.67 21.07 17.01
C ILE A 196 -7.19 22.09 18.04
N PRO A 197 -7.17 23.40 17.74
CA PRO A 197 -7.44 24.44 18.73
C PRO A 197 -8.94 24.59 19.09
N GLU A 198 -9.85 24.00 18.31
CA GLU A 198 -11.29 24.04 18.51
C GLU A 198 -11.94 22.69 18.14
N PRO A 199 -13.11 22.33 18.72
CA PRO A 199 -13.89 21.19 18.26
C PRO A 199 -14.30 21.35 16.80
N VAL A 200 -14.40 20.23 16.07
CA VAL A 200 -14.80 20.22 14.66
C VAL A 200 -16.23 19.72 14.49
N ASP A 201 -16.96 20.29 13.54
CA ASP A 201 -18.33 19.86 13.21
C ASP A 201 -18.34 18.60 12.34
N ILE A 202 -17.30 18.40 11.52
CA ILE A 202 -17.23 17.31 10.55
C ILE A 202 -15.83 16.70 10.57
N ILE A 203 -15.76 15.37 10.61
CA ILE A 203 -14.55 14.62 10.25
C ILE A 203 -14.80 13.95 8.89
N ILE A 204 -13.91 14.22 7.96
CA ILE A 204 -13.84 13.55 6.66
C ILE A 204 -12.51 12.80 6.56
N SER A 205 -12.53 11.59 6.04
CA SER A 205 -11.31 10.81 5.82
C SER A 205 -11.56 9.71 4.80
N GLU A 206 -10.54 9.42 4.00
CA GLU A 206 -10.44 8.18 3.25
C GLU A 206 -9.41 7.29 3.95
N TRP A 207 -9.93 6.34 4.72
CA TRP A 207 -9.15 5.48 5.63
C TRP A 207 -9.20 4.01 5.23
N MET A 208 -9.92 3.66 4.16
CA MET A 208 -10.27 2.29 3.86
C MET A 208 -9.14 1.58 3.13
N GLY A 209 -8.42 0.70 3.83
CA GLY A 209 -7.46 -0.20 3.19
C GLY A 209 -8.13 -1.39 2.48
N TYR A 210 -7.30 -2.30 1.96
CA TYR A 210 -7.83 -3.53 1.34
C TYR A 210 -8.72 -4.31 2.31
N PHE A 211 -9.87 -4.76 1.81
CA PHE A 211 -10.91 -5.42 2.61
C PHE A 211 -11.30 -4.60 3.85
N LEU A 212 -11.36 -3.27 3.70
CA LEU A 212 -11.79 -2.25 4.66
C LEU A 212 -10.81 -1.97 5.81
N LEU A 213 -10.31 -3.00 6.49
CA LEU A 213 -9.61 -2.85 7.78
C LEU A 213 -8.08 -2.96 7.70
N ARG A 214 -7.52 -3.32 6.54
CA ARG A 214 -6.06 -3.37 6.38
C ARG A 214 -5.48 -1.96 6.59
N GLU A 215 -4.24 -1.90 7.09
CA GLU A 215 -3.47 -0.68 7.39
C GLU A 215 -3.92 0.10 8.63
N SER A 216 -4.97 -0.37 9.33
CA SER A 216 -5.40 0.13 10.65
C SER A 216 -5.61 1.65 10.76
N MET A 217 -5.79 2.36 9.64
CA MET A 217 -6.02 3.82 9.65
C MET A 217 -7.36 4.21 10.29
N LEU A 218 -8.32 3.28 10.37
CA LEU A 218 -9.57 3.50 11.09
C LEU A 218 -9.32 3.87 12.56
N ASP A 219 -8.29 3.32 13.20
CA ASP A 219 -7.93 3.60 14.60
C ASP A 219 -7.67 5.11 14.79
N SER A 220 -6.89 5.71 13.90
CA SER A 220 -6.58 7.14 13.87
C SER A 220 -7.85 7.99 13.65
N VAL A 221 -8.79 7.53 12.83
CA VAL A 221 -10.06 8.21 12.58
C VAL A 221 -10.97 8.15 13.81
N LEU A 222 -11.07 7.00 14.49
CA LEU A 222 -11.87 6.86 15.72
C LEU A 222 -11.27 7.68 16.85
N LEU A 223 -9.96 7.70 17.01
CA LEU A 223 -9.27 8.56 17.97
C LEU A 223 -9.51 10.04 17.68
N SER A 224 -9.53 10.43 16.39
CA SER A 224 -9.86 11.81 15.99
C SER A 224 -11.31 12.18 16.31
N ARG A 225 -12.24 11.25 16.09
CA ARG A 225 -13.66 11.41 16.47
C ARG A 225 -13.79 11.68 17.96
N ASP A 226 -13.20 10.82 18.79
CA ASP A 226 -13.37 10.88 20.23
C ASP A 226 -12.70 12.12 20.86
N ARG A 227 -11.63 12.64 20.24
CA ARG A 227 -10.90 13.81 20.73
C ARG A 227 -11.42 15.14 20.20
N PHE A 228 -11.86 15.19 18.95
CA PHE A 228 -12.04 16.46 18.24
C PHE A 228 -13.48 16.70 17.75
N LEU A 229 -14.29 15.67 17.53
CA LEU A 229 -15.64 15.85 17.00
C LEU A 229 -16.56 16.47 18.06
N ALA A 230 -17.21 17.58 17.73
CA ALA A 230 -18.20 18.19 18.59
C ALA A 230 -19.43 17.27 18.78
N PRO A 231 -20.17 17.37 19.90
CA PRO A 231 -21.43 16.66 20.06
C PRO A 231 -22.39 16.94 18.90
N GLY A 232 -22.89 15.88 18.25
CA GLY A 232 -23.75 16.00 17.06
C GLY A 232 -23.01 16.26 15.75
N GLY A 233 -21.67 16.25 15.75
CA GLY A 233 -20.86 16.36 14.54
C GLY A 233 -21.03 15.17 13.58
N ALA A 234 -20.65 15.35 12.33
CA ALA A 234 -20.82 14.35 11.27
C ALA A 234 -19.52 13.63 10.90
N MET A 235 -19.63 12.38 10.47
CA MET A 235 -18.54 11.54 10.00
C MET A 235 -18.73 11.26 8.50
N TYR A 236 -17.66 11.38 7.72
CA TYR A 236 -17.64 11.10 6.29
C TYR A 236 -16.49 10.11 5.98
N PRO A 237 -16.81 8.84 5.66
CA PRO A 237 -18.13 8.21 5.64
C PRO A 237 -18.75 8.04 7.04
N SER A 238 -20.07 7.91 7.12
CA SER A 238 -20.77 7.68 8.40
C SER A 238 -20.93 6.20 8.76
N HIS A 239 -20.90 5.32 7.76
CA HIS A 239 -21.04 3.87 7.92
C HIS A 239 -20.12 3.13 6.97
N ALA A 240 -19.68 1.93 7.38
CA ALA A 240 -18.94 1.01 6.53
C ALA A 240 -19.48 -0.41 6.68
N ARG A 241 -19.35 -1.23 5.64
CA ARG A 241 -19.86 -2.62 5.62
C ARG A 241 -18.88 -3.54 4.92
N MET A 242 -18.78 -4.77 5.42
CA MET A 242 -17.98 -5.83 4.82
C MET A 242 -18.89 -6.95 4.35
N TYR A 243 -18.62 -7.43 3.14
CA TYR A 243 -19.39 -8.48 2.49
C TYR A 243 -18.50 -9.68 2.17
N PHE A 244 -19.08 -10.87 2.23
CA PHE A 244 -18.48 -12.10 1.74
C PHE A 244 -19.39 -12.73 0.69
N CYS A 245 -18.81 -13.35 -0.33
CA CYS A 245 -19.57 -14.00 -1.38
C CYS A 245 -18.77 -15.16 -1.99
N PRO A 246 -19.39 -16.33 -2.23
CA PRO A 246 -18.74 -17.37 -3.01
C PRO A 246 -18.57 -16.93 -4.46
N ILE A 247 -17.38 -17.18 -5.01
CA ILE A 247 -17.03 -16.87 -6.40
C ILE A 247 -16.46 -18.10 -7.10
N ARG A 248 -16.55 -18.11 -8.43
CA ARG A 248 -15.83 -19.03 -9.31
C ARG A 248 -14.75 -18.27 -10.07
N THR A 249 -13.50 -18.69 -9.95
CA THR A 249 -12.36 -18.05 -10.59
C THR A 249 -11.31 -19.06 -11.01
N ASN A 250 -10.65 -18.80 -12.15
CA ASN A 250 -9.50 -19.58 -12.59
C ASN A 250 -8.22 -19.20 -11.84
N ALA A 251 -8.19 -18.03 -11.17
CA ALA A 251 -7.03 -17.56 -10.42
C ALA A 251 -6.63 -18.54 -9.30
N ALA A 252 -7.61 -19.18 -8.65
CA ALA A 252 -7.35 -20.18 -7.62
C ALA A 252 -6.66 -21.43 -8.19
N SER A 253 -7.10 -21.90 -9.36
CA SER A 253 -6.46 -23.03 -10.06
C SER A 253 -5.05 -22.67 -10.52
N GLN A 254 -4.86 -21.47 -11.09
CA GLN A 254 -3.55 -20.99 -11.52
C GLN A 254 -2.55 -20.94 -10.36
N ARG A 255 -2.95 -20.40 -9.20
CA ARG A 255 -2.05 -20.35 -8.01
C ARG A 255 -1.68 -21.74 -7.49
N ARG A 256 -2.60 -22.73 -7.57
CA ARG A 256 -2.28 -24.12 -7.23
C ARG A 256 -1.29 -24.76 -8.20
N GLU A 257 -1.40 -24.44 -9.49
CA GLU A 257 -0.46 -24.91 -10.50
C GLU A 257 0.92 -24.29 -10.29
N GLU A 258 1.00 -22.98 -10.05
CA GLU A 258 2.24 -22.26 -9.72
C GLU A 258 2.89 -22.80 -8.44
N TYR A 259 2.11 -23.04 -7.39
CA TYR A 259 2.57 -23.71 -6.17
C TYR A 259 3.16 -25.09 -6.48
N SER A 260 2.42 -25.92 -7.23
CA SER A 260 2.86 -27.28 -7.58
C SER A 260 4.15 -27.26 -8.40
N GLY A 261 4.25 -26.34 -9.35
CA GLY A 261 5.45 -26.13 -10.15
C GLY A 261 6.65 -25.71 -9.32
N THR A 262 6.45 -24.80 -8.35
CA THR A 262 7.50 -24.38 -7.41
C THR A 262 7.97 -25.53 -6.53
N MET A 263 7.05 -26.37 -6.03
CA MET A 263 7.42 -27.56 -5.24
C MET A 263 8.18 -28.60 -6.07
N GLN A 264 7.85 -28.76 -7.35
CA GLN A 264 8.63 -29.60 -8.24
C GLN A 264 10.03 -29.02 -8.48
N GLY A 265 10.12 -27.74 -8.80
CA GLY A 265 11.40 -27.05 -9.02
C GLY A 265 12.31 -27.11 -7.80
N TRP A 266 11.75 -27.09 -6.59
CA TRP A 266 12.51 -27.30 -5.35
C TRP A 266 13.12 -28.70 -5.26
N ARG A 267 12.36 -29.75 -5.60
CA ARG A 267 12.88 -31.13 -5.60
C ARG A 267 14.00 -31.32 -6.61
N ASP A 268 13.85 -30.76 -7.80
CA ASP A 268 14.86 -30.81 -8.86
C ASP A 268 16.13 -30.06 -8.41
N PHE A 269 15.96 -28.87 -7.81
CA PHE A 269 17.07 -28.09 -7.25
C PHE A 269 17.82 -28.86 -6.14
N GLN A 270 17.10 -29.53 -5.24
CA GLN A 270 17.73 -30.36 -4.20
C GLN A 270 18.54 -31.50 -4.81
N ALA A 271 18.01 -32.17 -5.85
CA ALA A 271 18.71 -33.23 -6.55
C ALA A 271 20.00 -32.71 -7.22
N ASP A 272 19.92 -31.56 -7.91
CA ASP A 272 21.09 -30.92 -8.53
C ASP A 272 22.15 -30.55 -7.49
N VAL A 273 21.75 -29.99 -6.34
CA VAL A 273 22.70 -29.60 -5.29
C VAL A 273 23.39 -30.83 -4.68
N GLN A 274 22.63 -31.91 -4.46
CA GLN A 274 23.19 -33.17 -4.00
C GLN A 274 24.14 -33.78 -5.04
N GLU A 275 23.80 -33.76 -6.32
CA GLU A 275 24.63 -34.34 -7.39
C GLU A 275 25.92 -33.54 -7.64
N PHE A 276 25.84 -32.21 -7.74
CA PHE A 276 26.97 -31.38 -8.14
C PHE A 276 27.85 -30.94 -6.97
N TYR A 277 27.29 -30.88 -5.76
CA TYR A 277 27.99 -30.32 -4.59
C TYR A 277 28.03 -31.25 -3.38
N ASP A 278 27.36 -32.41 -3.41
CA ASP A 278 27.27 -33.35 -2.29
C ASP A 278 26.75 -32.70 -0.99
N VAL A 279 25.72 -31.87 -1.14
CA VAL A 279 25.05 -31.19 -0.02
C VAL A 279 23.58 -31.60 0.03
N ASP A 280 23.17 -32.27 1.12
CA ASP A 280 21.77 -32.60 1.36
C ASP A 280 21.01 -31.40 1.93
N LEU A 281 20.05 -30.89 1.15
CA LEU A 281 19.14 -29.80 1.55
C LEU A 281 17.75 -30.31 1.98
N SER A 282 17.56 -31.61 2.20
CA SER A 282 16.28 -32.21 2.56
C SER A 282 15.65 -31.59 3.81
N CYS A 283 16.49 -31.15 4.76
CA CYS A 283 16.07 -30.49 6.00
C CYS A 283 15.28 -29.17 5.76
N LEU A 284 15.45 -28.52 4.62
CA LEU A 284 14.77 -27.27 4.26
C LEU A 284 13.42 -27.48 3.56
N SER A 285 13.04 -28.72 3.21
CA SER A 285 11.83 -29.00 2.42
C SER A 285 10.55 -28.56 3.11
N LYS A 286 10.40 -28.84 4.41
CA LYS A 286 9.21 -28.46 5.19
C LYS A 286 9.09 -26.94 5.38
N PRO A 287 10.16 -26.22 5.79
CA PRO A 287 10.15 -24.76 5.82
C PRO A 287 9.79 -24.15 4.46
N PHE A 288 10.39 -24.64 3.37
CA PHE A 288 10.11 -24.16 2.02
C PHE A 288 8.65 -24.40 1.63
N GLU A 289 8.12 -25.61 1.84
CA GLU A 289 6.72 -25.92 1.56
C GLU A 289 5.76 -24.99 2.31
N LYS A 290 6.03 -24.72 3.59
CA LYS A 290 5.24 -23.79 4.40
C LYS A 290 5.27 -22.38 3.78
N GLU A 291 6.45 -21.87 3.46
CA GLU A 291 6.60 -20.54 2.85
C GLU A 291 5.83 -20.42 1.53
N GLN A 292 5.93 -21.42 0.65
CA GLN A 292 5.24 -21.41 -0.63
C GLN A 292 3.72 -21.58 -0.47
N ARG A 293 3.28 -22.35 0.51
CA ARG A 293 1.86 -22.49 0.83
C ARG A 293 1.28 -21.17 1.34
N ASP A 294 1.96 -20.53 2.29
CA ASP A 294 1.57 -19.24 2.84
C ASP A 294 1.47 -18.20 1.70
N TYR A 295 2.46 -18.15 0.81
CA TYR A 295 2.49 -17.21 -0.32
C TYR A 295 1.42 -17.50 -1.38
N TYR A 296 1.29 -18.73 -1.87
CA TYR A 296 0.41 -19.04 -3.00
C TYR A 296 -1.02 -19.34 -2.60
N LEU A 297 -1.26 -19.99 -1.47
CA LEU A 297 -2.57 -20.58 -1.16
C LEU A 297 -3.30 -19.87 -0.03
N ASP A 298 -2.59 -19.47 1.01
CA ASP A 298 -3.21 -18.94 2.22
C ASP A 298 -3.26 -17.39 2.25
N ALA A 299 -2.39 -16.72 1.50
CA ALA A 299 -2.44 -15.27 1.32
C ALA A 299 -3.62 -14.81 0.46
N ALA A 300 -4.34 -13.79 0.95
CA ALA A 300 -5.36 -13.11 0.17
C ALA A 300 -4.75 -12.44 -1.08
N ALA A 301 -5.42 -12.58 -2.22
CA ALA A 301 -4.99 -12.00 -3.48
C ALA A 301 -5.92 -10.86 -3.90
N TRP A 302 -5.36 -9.75 -4.37
CA TRP A 302 -6.14 -8.74 -5.06
C TRP A 302 -6.64 -9.27 -6.39
N GLN A 303 -7.92 -9.09 -6.67
CA GLN A 303 -8.59 -9.46 -7.91
C GLN A 303 -9.71 -8.47 -8.19
N ASP A 304 -9.87 -8.08 -9.45
CA ASP A 304 -11.10 -7.47 -9.94
C ASP A 304 -12.08 -8.59 -10.31
N VAL A 305 -13.18 -8.71 -9.55
CA VAL A 305 -14.13 -9.80 -9.69
C VAL A 305 -15.33 -9.33 -10.49
N HIS A 306 -15.53 -9.91 -11.67
CA HIS A 306 -16.69 -9.60 -12.50
C HIS A 306 -17.97 -10.19 -11.89
N PRO A 307 -19.15 -9.52 -11.97
CA PRO A 307 -20.40 -10.03 -11.43
C PRO A 307 -20.79 -11.45 -11.89
N SER A 308 -20.40 -11.87 -13.10
CA SER A 308 -20.64 -13.24 -13.60
C SER A 308 -19.84 -14.33 -12.88
N GLN A 309 -18.83 -13.96 -12.08
CA GLN A 309 -18.06 -14.88 -11.26
C GLN A 309 -18.70 -15.13 -9.90
N VAL A 310 -19.69 -14.32 -9.51
CA VAL A 310 -20.44 -14.50 -8.27
C VAL A 310 -21.41 -15.68 -8.43
N VAL A 311 -21.28 -16.69 -7.58
CA VAL A 311 -22.08 -17.94 -7.66
C VAL A 311 -23.06 -18.12 -6.51
N GLY A 312 -23.16 -17.15 -5.61
CA GLY A 312 -24.10 -17.15 -4.49
C GLY A 312 -24.44 -15.75 -4.03
N GLN A 313 -25.32 -15.64 -3.06
CA GLN A 313 -25.73 -14.34 -2.54
C GLN A 313 -24.62 -13.73 -1.68
N PRO A 314 -24.28 -12.44 -1.89
CA PRO A 314 -23.39 -11.72 -0.99
C PRO A 314 -24.02 -11.57 0.40
N VAL A 315 -23.25 -11.85 1.45
CA VAL A 315 -23.66 -11.72 2.85
C VAL A 315 -22.89 -10.58 3.50
N CYS A 316 -23.61 -9.61 4.05
CA CYS A 316 -23.03 -8.59 4.93
C CYS A 316 -22.75 -9.26 6.29
N PHE A 317 -21.50 -9.50 6.63
CA PHE A 317 -21.14 -10.14 7.89
C PHE A 317 -20.70 -9.15 8.97
N LYS A 318 -20.37 -7.92 8.57
CA LYS A 318 -19.99 -6.85 9.50
C LYS A 318 -20.46 -5.49 8.99
N SER A 319 -20.99 -4.69 9.90
CA SER A 319 -21.43 -3.31 9.65
C SER A 319 -20.91 -2.44 10.79
N TYR A 320 -20.40 -1.27 10.42
CA TYR A 320 -19.85 -0.28 11.33
C TYR A 320 -20.65 1.02 11.18
N ASP A 321 -21.13 1.53 12.31
CA ASP A 321 -21.60 2.90 12.47
C ASP A 321 -20.42 3.70 13.04
N LEU A 322 -19.84 4.61 12.23
CA LEU A 322 -18.61 5.31 12.61
C LEU A 322 -18.81 6.27 13.78
N HIS A 323 -20.04 6.62 14.14
CA HIS A 323 -20.30 7.40 15.35
C HIS A 323 -20.23 6.57 16.63
N LYS A 324 -20.37 5.25 16.53
CA LYS A 324 -20.51 4.36 17.71
C LYS A 324 -19.40 3.34 17.84
N VAL A 325 -18.85 2.88 16.72
CA VAL A 325 -17.82 1.83 16.70
C VAL A 325 -16.63 2.21 17.57
N GLN A 326 -16.16 1.26 18.36
CA GLN A 326 -14.97 1.40 19.19
C GLN A 326 -13.84 0.58 18.59
N ILE A 327 -12.59 0.94 18.91
CA ILE A 327 -11.39 0.19 18.46
C ILE A 327 -11.50 -1.30 18.85
N GLN A 328 -12.12 -1.58 19.99
CA GLN A 328 -12.38 -2.93 20.48
C GLN A 328 -13.25 -3.78 19.53
N ASP A 329 -14.11 -3.14 18.73
CA ASP A 329 -15.06 -3.80 17.83
C ASP A 329 -14.45 -4.23 16.50
N ILE A 330 -13.25 -3.70 16.20
CA ILE A 330 -12.48 -3.93 14.96
C ILE A 330 -11.22 -4.77 15.19
N GLN A 331 -10.77 -4.93 16.43
CA GLN A 331 -9.67 -5.84 16.77
C GLN A 331 -10.10 -7.31 16.64
N VAL A 332 -9.26 -8.10 15.97
CA VAL A 332 -9.44 -9.55 15.86
C VAL A 332 -9.17 -10.17 17.22
N ARG A 333 -10.22 -10.66 17.89
CA ARG A 333 -10.04 -11.56 19.03
C ARG A 333 -9.55 -12.90 18.47
N HIS A 334 -8.35 -13.33 18.84
CA HIS A 334 -7.95 -14.71 18.66
C HIS A 334 -8.92 -15.57 19.50
N ILE A 335 -9.78 -16.31 18.82
CA ILE A 335 -10.71 -17.29 19.44
C ILE A 335 -10.00 -18.64 19.52
#